data_AF-A0AAD5QA40-F1
#
_entry.id   AF-A0AAD5QA40-F1
#
_cell.length_a   1.000
_cell.length_b   1.000
_cell.length_c   1.000
_cell.angle_alpha   90.00
_cell.angle_beta   90.00
_cell.angle_gamma   90.00
#
_symmetry.space_group_name_H-M   'P 1'
#
loop_
_entity.id
_entity.type
_entity.pdbx_description
1 polymer ?
#
loop_
_entity_poly.entity_id
_entity_poly.type
_entity_poly.pdbx_seq_one_letter_code
_entity_poly.pdbx_strand_id
1 'polypeptide(L)'
;MARWCRSLLRLLSLCVTMALLLLLQASHHQQQRVHAEVVEPVARASHILVETEANCDAMYEQLLLATDLHATFAALAREHSTCPSRRKGGKLGTFGRGQMVGEFDRVVFEERMGVVHKVKTQFGWHLVLVTERYGVDELAISRKKAQS
;
A
#
# COMPACT_ATOMS: atom_id res chain seq x y z
N MET A 1 -1.75 -44.09 -55.06
CA MET A 1 -0.68 -43.10 -54.77
C MET A 1 -1.21 -41.70 -54.39
N ALA A 2 -2.38 -41.24 -54.85
CA ALA A 2 -2.88 -39.86 -54.59
C ALA A 2 -3.39 -39.54 -53.15
N ARG A 3 -3.63 -40.54 -52.30
CA ARG A 3 -4.13 -40.34 -50.92
C ARG A 3 -3.03 -39.87 -49.94
N TRP A 4 -1.78 -40.25 -50.20
CA TRP A 4 -0.63 -39.92 -49.35
C TRP A 4 -0.17 -38.46 -49.55
N CYS A 5 -0.25 -37.94 -50.77
CA CYS A 5 0.07 -36.54 -51.08
C CYS A 5 -0.89 -35.56 -50.39
N ARG A 6 -2.20 -35.86 -50.37
CA ARG A 6 -3.20 -35.03 -49.69
C ARG A 6 -3.05 -35.03 -48.17
N SER A 7 -2.63 -36.15 -47.56
CA SER A 7 -2.34 -36.21 -46.12
C SER A 7 -1.07 -35.45 -45.75
N LEU A 8 -0.01 -35.53 -46.58
CA LEU A 8 1.24 -34.81 -46.37
C LEU A 8 1.06 -33.29 -46.48
N LEU A 9 0.25 -32.84 -47.45
CA LEU A 9 -0.06 -31.42 -47.63
C LEU A 9 -0.91 -30.85 -46.47
N ARG A 10 -1.80 -31.66 -45.89
CA ARG A 10 -2.58 -31.29 -44.69
C ARG A 10 -1.69 -31.19 -43.45
N LEU A 11 -0.74 -32.10 -43.27
CA LEU A 11 0.20 -32.08 -42.15
C LEU A 11 1.16 -30.87 -42.22
N LEU A 12 1.67 -30.56 -43.42
CA LEU A 12 2.50 -29.37 -43.64
C LEU A 12 1.71 -28.09 -43.32
N SER A 13 0.45 -28.02 -43.76
CA SER A 13 -0.45 -26.89 -43.49
C SER A 13 -0.73 -26.72 -42.00
N LEU A 14 -1.06 -27.80 -41.27
CA LEU A 14 -1.26 -27.75 -39.82
C LEU A 14 0.01 -27.34 -39.05
N CYS A 15 1.19 -27.74 -39.52
CA CYS A 15 2.46 -27.38 -38.89
C CYS A 15 2.77 -25.89 -39.06
N VAL A 16 2.52 -25.34 -40.26
CA VAL A 16 2.68 -23.91 -40.53
C VAL A 16 1.68 -23.06 -39.74
N THR A 17 0.42 -23.50 -39.60
CA THR A 17 -0.57 -22.77 -38.79
C THR A 17 -0.29 -22.86 -37.29
N MET A 18 0.18 -23.99 -36.77
CA MET A 18 0.63 -24.08 -35.37
C MET A 18 1.85 -23.20 -35.10
N ALA A 19 2.84 -23.19 -36.00
CA ALA A 19 4.02 -22.33 -35.85
C ALA A 19 3.62 -20.85 -35.88
N LEU A 20 2.71 -20.45 -36.78
CA LEU A 20 2.20 -19.08 -36.85
C LEU A 20 1.38 -18.72 -35.60
N LEU A 21 0.56 -19.64 -35.08
CA LEU A 21 -0.21 -19.44 -33.84
C LEU A 21 0.72 -19.31 -32.63
N LEU A 22 1.76 -20.13 -32.53
CA LEU A 22 2.77 -20.05 -31.46
C LEU A 22 3.57 -18.74 -31.54
N LEU A 23 3.90 -18.28 -32.75
CA LEU A 23 4.56 -16.99 -32.96
C LEU A 23 3.63 -15.81 -32.62
N LEU A 24 2.34 -15.89 -32.97
CA LEU A 24 1.34 -14.92 -32.50
C LEU A 24 1.18 -14.94 -30.97
N GLN A 25 1.15 -16.12 -30.36
CA GLN A 25 1.04 -16.28 -28.91
C GLN A 25 2.28 -15.75 -28.18
N ALA A 26 3.48 -15.99 -28.71
CA ALA A 26 4.73 -15.42 -28.19
C ALA A 26 4.77 -13.89 -28.31
N SER A 27 4.22 -13.33 -29.39
CA SER A 27 4.11 -11.88 -29.61
C SER A 27 3.14 -11.23 -28.61
N HIS A 28 1.99 -11.87 -28.35
CA HIS A 28 1.04 -11.42 -27.32
C HIS A 28 1.64 -11.43 -25.90
N HIS A 29 2.46 -12.44 -25.58
CA HIS A 29 3.14 -12.52 -24.29
C HIS A 29 4.21 -11.41 -24.14
N GLN A 30 4.88 -11.02 -25.23
CA GLN A 30 5.82 -9.89 -25.21
C GLN A 30 5.12 -8.54 -25.05
N GLN A 31 3.89 -8.40 -25.55
CA GLN A 31 3.13 -7.15 -25.49
C GLN A 31 2.49 -6.86 -24.12
N GLN A 32 2.51 -7.83 -23.19
CA GLN A 32 2.04 -7.64 -21.81
C GLN A 32 3.09 -7.10 -20.85
N ARG A 33 4.31 -6.78 -21.31
CA ARG A 33 5.25 -5.95 -20.53
C ARG A 33 4.95 -4.46 -20.68
N VAL A 34 3.66 -4.10 -20.59
CA VAL A 34 3.27 -2.72 -20.34
C VAL A 34 3.98 -2.30 -19.06
N HIS A 35 4.78 -1.24 -19.16
CA HIS A 35 5.41 -0.61 -18.02
C HIS A 35 4.34 -0.41 -16.96
N ALA A 36 4.40 -1.20 -15.88
CA ALA A 36 3.72 -0.84 -14.66
C ALA A 36 4.27 0.53 -14.33
N GLU A 37 3.49 1.56 -14.60
CA GLU A 37 3.81 2.91 -14.19
C GLU A 37 4.13 2.82 -12.71
N VAL A 38 5.39 3.09 -12.36
CA VAL A 38 5.82 3.09 -10.96
C VAL A 38 5.18 4.33 -10.35
N VAL A 39 3.92 4.17 -9.94
CA VAL A 39 3.21 5.19 -9.20
C VAL A 39 3.87 5.22 -7.82
N GLU A 40 4.65 6.27 -7.58
CA GLU A 40 5.30 6.46 -6.30
C GLU A 40 4.24 6.46 -5.19
N PRO A 41 4.40 5.61 -4.16
CA PRO A 41 3.37 5.46 -3.15
C PRO A 41 3.27 6.74 -2.31
N VAL A 42 2.04 7.24 -2.19
CA VAL A 42 1.72 8.42 -1.38
C VAL A 42 0.64 8.08 -0.36
N ALA A 43 0.72 8.68 0.82
CA ALA A 43 -0.20 8.44 1.91
C ALA A 43 -0.62 9.75 2.57
N ARG A 44 -1.81 9.73 3.16
CA ARG A 44 -2.32 10.78 4.05
C ARG A 44 -2.51 10.18 5.42
N ALA A 45 -1.88 10.81 6.40
CA ALA A 45 -1.95 10.38 7.77
C ALA A 45 -2.11 11.57 8.72
N SER A 46 -2.65 11.27 9.89
CA SER A 46 -2.66 12.16 11.04
C SER A 46 -1.83 11.53 12.15
N HIS A 47 -1.15 12.36 12.95
CA HIS A 47 -0.39 11.89 14.08
C HIS A 47 -0.57 12.72 15.35
N ILE A 48 -0.34 12.09 16.50
CA ILE A 48 -0.25 12.73 17.81
C ILE A 48 1.11 12.36 18.37
N LEU A 49 1.92 13.37 18.72
CA LEU A 49 3.23 13.17 19.34
C LEU A 49 3.14 13.46 20.83
N VAL A 50 3.52 12.48 21.65
CA VAL A 50 3.59 12.58 23.11
C VAL A 50 4.94 12.09 23.62
N GLU A 51 5.37 12.60 24.76
CA GLU A 51 6.69 12.30 25.32
C GLU A 51 6.76 10.90 25.96
N THR A 52 5.69 10.49 26.66
CA THR A 52 5.67 9.26 27.46
C THR A 52 4.79 8.17 26.82
N GLU A 53 5.18 6.91 27.04
CA GLU A 53 4.40 5.74 26.61
C GLU A 53 3.03 5.68 27.29
N ALA A 54 2.99 6.00 28.60
CA ALA A 54 1.75 6.02 29.36
C ALA A 54 0.69 6.99 28.77
N ASN A 55 1.11 8.17 28.31
CA ASN A 55 0.19 9.10 27.64
C ASN A 55 -0.27 8.55 26.29
N CYS A 56 0.63 7.92 25.55
CA CYS A 56 0.31 7.27 24.27
C CYS A 56 -0.74 6.17 24.47
N ASP A 57 -0.56 5.33 25.47
CA ASP A 57 -1.46 4.23 25.80
C ASP A 57 -2.83 4.72 26.26
N ALA A 58 -2.87 5.70 27.18
CA ALA A 58 -4.13 6.28 27.64
C ALA A 58 -4.96 6.87 26.49
N MET A 59 -4.30 7.57 25.56
CA MET A 59 -4.96 8.14 24.38
C MET A 59 -5.37 7.06 23.38
N TYR A 60 -4.56 6.01 23.22
CA TYR A 60 -4.90 4.86 22.38
C TYR A 60 -6.19 4.17 22.84
N GLU A 61 -6.33 3.91 24.14
CA GLU A 61 -7.55 3.34 24.72
C GLU A 61 -8.78 4.23 24.48
N GLN A 62 -8.63 5.56 24.62
CA GLN A 62 -9.72 6.50 24.30
C GLN A 62 -10.11 6.44 22.82
N LEU A 63 -9.14 6.26 21.91
CA LEU A 63 -9.38 6.15 20.48
C LEU A 63 -10.06 4.84 20.09
N LEU A 64 -9.77 3.74 20.79
CA LEU A 64 -10.44 2.45 20.56
C LEU A 64 -11.94 2.50 20.91
N LEU A 65 -12.31 3.31 21.89
CA LEU A 65 -13.69 3.47 22.35
C LEU A 65 -14.44 4.61 21.64
N ALA A 66 -13.79 5.31 20.72
CA ALA A 66 -14.36 6.48 20.06
C ALA A 66 -15.46 6.12 19.07
N THR A 67 -16.63 6.76 19.20
CA THR A 67 -17.72 6.65 18.22
C THR A 67 -17.34 7.25 16.86
N ASP A 68 -16.62 8.39 16.88
CA ASP A 68 -16.01 9.00 15.69
C ASP A 68 -14.50 9.09 15.91
N LEU A 69 -13.79 8.10 15.36
CA LEU A 69 -12.34 8.01 15.46
C LEU A 69 -11.64 9.28 14.95
N HIS A 70 -12.10 9.87 13.84
CA HIS A 70 -11.43 11.01 13.23
C HIS A 70 -11.64 12.29 14.04
N ALA A 71 -12.86 12.52 14.54
CA ALA A 71 -13.15 13.66 15.39
C ALA A 71 -12.40 13.59 16.72
N THR A 72 -12.43 12.43 17.39
CA THR A 72 -11.73 12.21 18.66
C THR A 72 -10.22 12.33 18.48
N PHE A 73 -9.64 11.75 17.42
CA PHE A 73 -8.22 11.89 17.11
C PHE A 73 -7.83 13.35 16.91
N ALA A 74 -8.62 14.12 16.15
CA ALA A 74 -8.34 15.53 15.93
C ALA A 74 -8.47 16.39 17.20
N ALA A 75 -9.36 16.04 18.13
CA ALA A 75 -9.49 16.70 19.43
C ALA A 75 -8.27 16.43 20.31
N LEU A 76 -7.93 15.14 20.48
CA LEU A 76 -6.78 14.69 21.25
C LEU A 76 -5.46 15.24 20.69
N ALA A 77 -5.33 15.31 19.36
CA ALA A 77 -4.19 15.92 18.71
C ALA A 77 -4.05 17.41 19.06
N ARG A 78 -5.15 18.18 19.09
CA ARG A 78 -5.11 19.62 19.43
C ARG A 78 -4.67 19.86 20.87
N GLU A 79 -5.13 19.00 21.78
CA GLU A 79 -4.94 19.16 23.21
C GLU A 79 -3.57 18.67 23.69
N HIS A 80 -3.15 17.48 23.25
CA HIS A 80 -2.00 16.80 23.84
C HIS A 80 -0.77 16.70 22.93
N SER A 81 -0.92 16.87 21.60
CA SER A 81 0.22 16.70 20.69
C SER A 81 1.24 17.84 20.85
N THR A 82 2.51 17.49 20.90
CA THR A 82 3.62 18.44 20.93
C THR A 82 4.03 18.91 19.52
N CYS A 83 3.54 18.26 18.47
CA CYS A 83 3.85 18.63 17.09
C CYS A 83 3.03 19.85 16.63
N PRO A 84 3.59 20.78 15.83
CA PRO A 84 2.85 21.91 15.23
C PRO A 84 1.59 21.50 14.42
N SER A 85 1.55 20.25 13.94
CA SER A 85 0.39 19.64 13.26
C SER A 85 -0.87 19.62 14.15
N ARG A 86 -0.72 19.75 15.48
CA ARG A 86 -1.83 19.85 16.46
C ARG A 86 -2.89 20.85 16.06
N ARG A 87 -2.49 22.00 15.49
CA ARG A 87 -3.40 23.06 15.03
C ARG A 87 -4.38 22.60 13.95
N LYS A 88 -3.99 21.59 13.17
CA LYS A 88 -4.79 20.98 12.11
C LYS A 88 -5.42 19.65 12.55
N GLY A 89 -5.46 19.37 13.87
CA GLY A 89 -5.92 18.09 14.40
C GLY A 89 -4.98 16.93 14.06
N GLY A 90 -3.67 17.18 14.02
CA GLY A 90 -2.65 16.16 13.77
C GLY A 90 -2.42 15.82 12.29
N LYS A 91 -3.16 16.45 11.36
CA LYS A 91 -3.06 16.17 9.92
C LYS A 91 -1.70 16.59 9.36
N LEU A 92 -0.99 15.65 8.74
CA LEU A 92 0.30 15.90 8.07
C LEU A 92 0.15 16.28 6.58
N GLY A 93 -0.99 15.96 5.98
CA GLY A 93 -1.21 16.13 4.54
C GLY A 93 -0.79 14.87 3.77
N THR A 94 -0.53 15.03 2.48
CA THR A 94 -0.08 13.94 1.60
C THR A 94 1.44 13.93 1.56
N PHE A 95 2.05 12.77 1.79
CA PHE A 95 3.50 12.58 1.69
C PHE A 95 3.82 11.24 1.02
N GLY A 96 4.96 11.19 0.35
CA GLY A 96 5.50 9.99 -0.28
C GLY A 96 6.34 9.15 0.68
N ARG A 97 6.62 7.92 0.27
CA ARG A 97 7.51 7.02 1.01
C ARG A 97 8.90 7.64 1.18
N GLY A 98 9.48 7.50 2.37
CA GLY A 98 10.83 7.98 2.70
C GLY A 98 10.93 9.48 3.02
N GLN A 99 9.82 10.22 3.02
CA GLN A 99 9.79 11.61 3.46
C GLN A 99 9.72 11.78 4.99
N MET A 100 9.39 10.71 5.71
CA MET A 100 9.27 10.66 7.17
C MET A 100 10.34 9.73 7.76
N VAL A 101 10.49 9.74 9.10
CA VAL A 101 11.40 8.81 9.80
C VAL A 101 11.00 7.36 9.51
N GLY A 102 12.00 6.47 9.39
CA GLY A 102 11.81 5.13 8.85
C GLY A 102 10.78 4.28 9.61
N GLU A 103 10.70 4.43 10.93
CA GLU A 103 9.72 3.73 11.76
C GLU A 103 8.28 4.19 11.47
N PHE A 104 8.10 5.49 11.25
CA PHE A 104 6.80 6.08 10.91
C PHE A 104 6.39 5.70 9.48
N ASP A 105 7.32 5.82 8.54
CA ASP A 105 7.10 5.48 7.13
C ASP A 105 6.68 4.02 6.96
N ARG A 106 7.36 3.10 7.65
CA ARG A 106 7.01 1.68 7.65
C ARG A 106 5.56 1.48 8.07
N VAL A 107 5.15 2.07 9.18
CA VAL A 107 3.78 1.92 9.70
C VAL A 107 2.76 2.51 8.74
N VAL A 108 3.01 3.68 8.16
CA VAL A 108 2.06 4.30 7.22
C VAL A 108 1.85 3.45 5.97
N PHE A 109 2.91 2.90 5.40
CA PHE A 109 2.85 2.24 4.10
C PHE A 109 2.73 0.71 4.16
N GLU A 110 2.96 0.08 5.31
CA GLU A 110 2.87 -1.38 5.46
C GLU A 110 1.72 -1.81 6.37
N GLU A 111 1.30 -0.97 7.31
CA GLU A 111 0.21 -1.34 8.21
C GLU A 111 -1.18 -1.08 7.61
N ARG A 112 -2.19 -1.56 8.34
CA ARG A 112 -3.60 -1.42 7.95
C ARG A 112 -4.03 0.04 8.04
N MET A 113 -4.77 0.51 7.05
CA MET A 113 -5.39 1.83 7.08
C MET A 113 -6.62 1.85 7.99
N GLY A 114 -7.04 3.05 8.41
CA GLY A 114 -8.26 3.25 9.20
C GLY A 114 -8.18 2.76 10.65
N VAL A 115 -6.99 2.33 11.11
CA VAL A 115 -6.73 1.97 12.51
C VAL A 115 -5.60 2.83 13.04
N VAL A 116 -5.57 2.99 14.36
CA VAL A 116 -4.51 3.74 15.05
C VAL A 116 -3.35 2.80 15.33
N HIS A 117 -2.13 3.25 15.02
CA HIS A 117 -0.89 2.52 15.31
C HIS A 117 -0.01 3.32 16.25
N LYS A 118 0.65 2.65 17.19
CA LYS A 118 1.66 3.25 18.08
C LYS A 118 3.05 3.09 17.47
N VAL A 119 3.81 4.18 17.40
CA VAL A 119 5.15 4.20 16.83
C VAL A 119 6.10 4.94 17.76
N LYS A 120 7.17 4.29 18.18
CA LYS A 120 8.25 4.92 18.92
C LYS A 120 9.31 5.44 17.95
N THR A 121 9.71 6.70 18.13
CA THR A 121 10.78 7.34 17.35
C THR A 121 11.72 8.08 18.29
N GLN A 122 12.78 8.67 17.76
CA GLN A 122 13.66 9.56 18.51
C GLN A 122 12.97 10.79 19.12
N PHE A 123 11.81 11.21 18.58
CA PHE A 123 11.05 12.36 19.07
C PHE A 123 10.07 12.02 20.20
N GLY A 124 9.93 10.74 20.54
CA GLY A 124 8.93 10.24 21.49
C GLY A 124 7.97 9.26 20.83
N TRP A 125 6.75 9.20 21.37
CA TRP A 125 5.70 8.28 20.97
C TRP A 125 4.69 8.94 20.04
N HIS A 126 4.36 8.24 18.98
CA HIS A 126 3.40 8.69 17.98
C HIS A 126 2.21 7.75 17.94
N LEU A 127 1.01 8.32 17.99
CA LEU A 127 -0.21 7.65 17.51
C LEU A 127 -0.40 8.06 16.06
N VAL A 128 -0.56 7.11 15.16
CA VAL A 128 -0.65 7.33 13.72
C VAL A 128 -1.96 6.76 13.20
N LEU A 129 -2.73 7.60 12.51
CA LEU A 129 -3.95 7.21 11.81
C LEU A 129 -3.76 7.46 10.32
N VAL A 130 -3.69 6.39 9.53
CA VAL A 130 -3.61 6.46 8.07
C VAL A 130 -5.01 6.54 7.51
N THR A 131 -5.33 7.64 6.83
CA THR A 131 -6.66 7.88 6.25
C THR A 131 -6.75 7.43 4.81
N GLU A 132 -5.71 7.68 4.01
CA GLU A 132 -5.67 7.33 2.59
C GLU A 132 -4.26 6.89 2.19
N ARG A 133 -4.17 6.00 1.22
CA ARG A 133 -2.91 5.52 0.65
C ARG A 133 -3.12 5.15 -0.82
N TYR A 134 -2.20 5.56 -1.66
CA TYR A 134 -2.22 5.38 -3.12
C TYR A 134 -0.87 4.85 -3.60
N GLY A 135 -0.85 4.20 -4.77
CA GLY A 135 0.41 3.69 -5.36
C GLY A 135 1.02 2.50 -4.63
N VAL A 136 0.27 1.84 -3.74
CA VAL A 136 0.70 0.60 -3.08
C VAL A 136 -0.10 -0.59 -3.61
N ASP A 137 0.57 -1.71 -3.88
CA ASP A 137 -0.11 -2.99 -4.13
C ASP A 137 -0.65 -3.52 -2.79
N GLU A 138 -1.92 -3.24 -2.52
CA GLU A 138 -2.59 -3.66 -1.28
C GLU A 138 -2.65 -5.20 -1.13
N LEU A 139 -2.66 -5.95 -2.25
CA LEU A 139 -2.57 -7.41 -2.24
C LEU A 139 -1.17 -7.90 -1.87
N ALA A 140 -0.10 -7.14 -2.19
CA ALA A 140 1.25 -7.46 -1.72
C ALA A 140 1.40 -7.26 -0.22
N ILE A 141 0.77 -6.23 0.35
CA ILE A 141 0.80 -5.96 1.80
C ILE A 141 0.09 -7.09 2.57
N SER A 142 -1.11 -7.47 2.14
CA SER A 142 -1.90 -8.56 2.77
C SER A 142 -1.17 -9.91 2.71
N ARG A 143 -0.54 -10.24 1.58
CA ARG A 143 0.26 -11.48 1.42
C ARG A 143 1.46 -11.54 2.36
N LYS A 144 2.21 -10.44 2.49
CA LYS A 144 3.37 -10.38 3.41
C LYS A 144 2.95 -10.62 4.86
N LYS A 145 1.82 -10.02 5.29
CA LYS A 145 1.33 -10.13 6.67
C LYS A 145 0.73 -11.51 6.99
N ALA A 146 0.21 -12.22 5.98
CA ALA A 146 -0.25 -13.61 6.15
C ALA A 146 0.89 -14.63 6.26
N GLN A 147 2.13 -14.22 5.92
CA GLN A 147 3.32 -15.07 5.94
C GLN A 147 4.28 -14.77 7.10
N SER A 148 3.95 -13.79 7.96
CA SER A 148 4.72 -13.37 9.15
C SER A 148 3.95 -13.65 10.43
#